data_AF-A0A1J5DEE6-F1
#
_entry.id   AF-A0A1J5DEE6-F1
#
_cell.length_a   1.000
_cell.length_b   1.000
_cell.length_c   1.000
_cell.angle_alpha   90.00
_cell.angle_beta   90.00
_cell.angle_gamma   90.00
#
_symmetry.space_group_name_H-M   'P 1'
#
loop_
_entity.id
_entity.type
_entity.pdbx_description
1 polymer ?
#
loop_
_entity_poly.entity_id
_entity_poly.type
_entity_poly.pdbx_seq_one_letter_code
_entity_poly.pdbx_strand_id
1 'polypeptide(L)'
;MDAACSTDQECTAPLRCLELKCVIPPGVDGTGAERAPRVLLNVGSGKVKRLYVEVADTRYETTRGLMFRLRMAADWGMIFVFGDESPRSFWMRNTFIPLDMIFVDRQGAIVSVAEDAKPLEEGPKYQSRGAARYVIEVNAGYAKAHGIQAGQQIRLIDVPGVHEPSILQ
;
A
#
# COMPACT_ATOMS: atom_id res chain seq x y z
N MET A 1 -19.85 -15.79 -21.13
CA MET A 1 -18.38 -15.73 -21.13
C MET A 1 -18.03 -14.29 -20.83
N ASP A 2 -17.67 -14.01 -19.58
CA ASP A 2 -17.26 -12.65 -19.21
C ASP A 2 -16.00 -12.31 -20.01
N ALA A 3 -15.99 -11.14 -20.65
CA ALA A 3 -14.87 -10.72 -21.48
C ALA A 3 -13.60 -10.71 -20.61
N ALA A 4 -12.55 -11.36 -21.10
CA ALA A 4 -11.25 -11.30 -20.48
C ALA A 4 -10.73 -9.86 -20.62
N CYS A 5 -10.51 -9.17 -19.51
CA CYS A 5 -9.92 -7.84 -19.54
C CYS A 5 -8.40 -7.95 -19.71
N SER A 6 -7.79 -6.95 -20.33
CA SER A 6 -6.33 -6.80 -20.39
C SER A 6 -5.85 -5.63 -19.53
N THR A 7 -6.69 -4.62 -19.32
CA THR A 7 -6.39 -3.41 -18.55
C THR A 7 -7.57 -2.98 -17.69
N ASP A 8 -7.33 -2.17 -16.66
CA ASP A 8 -8.42 -1.63 -15.84
C ASP A 8 -9.36 -0.69 -16.61
N GLN A 9 -8.96 -0.18 -17.78
CA GLN A 9 -9.82 0.67 -18.63
C GLN A 9 -11.00 -0.10 -19.24
N GLU A 10 -10.87 -1.43 -19.32
CA GLU A 10 -11.91 -2.33 -19.81
C GLU A 10 -12.91 -2.70 -18.70
N CYS A 11 -12.66 -2.30 -17.46
CA CYS A 11 -13.51 -2.59 -16.31
C CYS A 11 -14.26 -1.34 -15.84
N THR A 12 -15.55 -1.49 -15.54
CA THR A 12 -16.34 -0.41 -14.93
C THR A 12 -15.90 -0.19 -13.49
N ALA A 13 -15.45 1.03 -13.17
CA ALA A 13 -15.08 1.38 -11.79
C ALA A 13 -16.20 1.01 -10.80
N PRO A 14 -15.90 0.39 -9.64
CA PRO A 14 -14.57 0.25 -9.03
C PRO A 14 -13.80 -1.02 -9.41
N LEU A 15 -14.26 -1.79 -10.41
CA LEU A 15 -13.65 -3.05 -10.79
C LEU A 15 -12.23 -2.84 -11.34
N ARG A 16 -11.38 -3.84 -11.12
CA ARG A 16 -10.04 -3.92 -11.68
C ARG A 16 -9.89 -5.16 -12.53
N CYS A 17 -9.01 -5.06 -13.51
CA CYS A 17 -8.57 -6.20 -14.27
C CYS A 17 -7.51 -6.97 -13.49
N LEU A 18 -7.93 -8.03 -12.80
CA LEU A 18 -7.05 -8.93 -12.06
C LEU A 18 -7.24 -10.33 -12.62
N GLU A 19 -6.14 -11.01 -12.95
CA GLU A 19 -6.16 -12.36 -13.54
C GLU A 19 -7.11 -12.47 -14.76
N LEU A 20 -7.08 -11.44 -15.62
CA LEU A 20 -7.90 -11.31 -16.83
C LEU A 20 -9.41 -11.22 -16.55
N LYS A 21 -9.82 -10.85 -15.34
CA LYS A 21 -11.24 -10.66 -14.98
C LYS A 21 -11.46 -9.31 -14.33
N CYS A 22 -12.59 -8.68 -14.66
CA CYS A 22 -13.05 -7.50 -13.94
C CYS A 22 -13.64 -7.91 -12.59
N VAL A 23 -12.88 -7.68 -11.52
CA VAL A 23 -13.25 -8.08 -10.15
C VAL A 23 -13.15 -6.89 -9.20
N ILE A 24 -13.88 -6.96 -8.09
CA ILE A 24 -13.69 -6.02 -6.98
C ILE A 24 -12.32 -6.30 -6.36
N PRO A 25 -11.43 -5.30 -6.22
CA PRO A 25 -10.15 -5.51 -5.57
C PRO A 25 -10.34 -5.99 -4.13
N PRO A 26 -9.60 -7.02 -3.68
CA PRO A 26 -9.71 -7.59 -2.32
C PRO A 26 -9.68 -6.54 -1.19
N GLY A 27 -8.91 -5.47 -1.35
CA GLY A 27 -8.82 -4.41 -0.35
C GLY A 27 -10.11 -3.60 -0.18
N VAL A 28 -11.05 -3.64 -1.13
CA VAL A 28 -12.30 -2.85 -1.07
C VAL A 28 -13.32 -3.45 -0.09
N ASP A 29 -13.43 -4.78 -0.05
CA ASP A 29 -14.40 -5.49 0.79
C ASP A 29 -13.75 -6.46 1.80
N GLY A 30 -12.44 -6.65 1.71
CA GLY A 30 -11.64 -7.48 2.60
C GLY A 30 -11.66 -8.97 2.27
N THR A 31 -12.23 -9.36 1.12
CA THR A 31 -12.28 -10.76 0.68
C THR A 31 -10.87 -11.30 0.38
N GLY A 32 -10.64 -12.59 0.62
CA GLY A 32 -9.35 -13.24 0.26
C GLY A 32 -8.15 -12.89 1.15
N ALA A 33 -8.36 -12.27 2.31
CA ALA A 33 -7.30 -11.89 3.25
C ALA A 33 -6.36 -13.06 3.65
N GLU A 34 -6.90 -14.28 3.69
CA GLU A 34 -6.15 -15.48 4.04
C GLU A 34 -5.00 -15.81 3.08
N ARG A 35 -5.06 -15.31 1.83
CA ARG A 35 -4.06 -15.50 0.77
C ARG A 35 -3.36 -14.21 0.34
N ALA A 36 -3.78 -13.06 0.88
CA ALA A 36 -3.20 -11.77 0.50
C ALA A 36 -1.79 -11.59 1.12
N PRO A 37 -0.87 -10.91 0.41
CA PRO A 37 0.39 -10.42 0.96
C PRO A 37 0.16 -9.60 2.23
N ARG A 38 1.15 -9.58 3.13
CA ARG A 38 0.97 -9.02 4.48
C ARG A 38 2.15 -8.16 4.89
N VAL A 39 1.83 -7.09 5.61
CA VAL A 39 2.79 -6.33 6.40
C VAL A 39 2.55 -6.62 7.88
N LEU A 40 3.60 -7.07 8.56
CA LEU A 40 3.63 -7.19 10.02
C LEU A 40 4.29 -5.95 10.59
N LEU A 41 3.50 -5.07 11.19
CA LEU A 41 3.95 -3.83 11.83
C LEU A 41 4.30 -4.11 13.28
N ASN A 42 5.55 -3.89 13.67
CA ASN A 42 5.97 -4.00 15.05
C ASN A 42 5.63 -2.68 15.76
N VAL A 43 4.43 -2.61 16.32
CA VAL A 43 3.94 -1.42 17.01
C VAL A 43 4.48 -1.42 18.45
N GLY A 44 4.60 -0.24 19.07
CA GLY A 44 5.14 -0.10 20.42
C GLY A 44 4.48 -1.07 21.42
N SER A 45 5.18 -1.42 22.51
CA SER A 45 4.80 -2.46 23.50
C SER A 45 4.95 -3.93 23.07
N GLY A 46 5.69 -4.21 21.98
CA GLY A 46 5.97 -5.57 21.52
C GLY A 46 4.77 -6.27 20.85
N LYS A 47 3.73 -5.51 20.51
CA LYS A 47 2.58 -6.02 19.76
C LYS A 47 2.88 -5.98 18.28
N VAL A 48 2.49 -7.04 17.56
CA VAL A 48 2.58 -7.09 16.10
C VAL A 48 1.19 -6.92 15.52
N LYS A 49 0.99 -5.89 14.71
CA LYS A 49 -0.25 -5.66 13.96
C LYS A 49 -0.08 -6.20 12.55
N ARG A 50 -1.05 -6.99 12.10
CA ARG A 50 -1.10 -7.51 10.73
C ARG A 50 -1.94 -6.56 9.88
N LEU A 51 -1.41 -6.22 8.71
CA LEU A 51 -2.08 -5.49 7.64
C LEU A 51 -2.04 -6.35 6.38
N TYR A 52 -3.18 -6.54 5.72
CA TYR A 52 -3.24 -7.16 4.40
C TYR A 52 -2.99 -6.10 3.34
N VAL A 53 -2.23 -6.42 2.30
CA VAL A 53 -1.88 -5.43 1.28
C VAL A 53 -2.08 -5.96 -0.11
N GLU A 54 -2.63 -5.11 -0.96
CA GLU A 54 -2.48 -5.25 -2.40
C GLU A 54 -1.14 -4.66 -2.82
N VAL A 55 -0.53 -5.21 -3.86
CA VAL A 55 0.83 -4.85 -4.27
C VAL A 55 0.78 -3.98 -5.52
N ALA A 56 1.56 -2.91 -5.52
CA ALA A 56 1.82 -2.06 -6.67
C ALA A 56 3.33 -2.07 -6.94
N ASP A 57 3.78 -2.92 -7.87
CA ASP A 57 5.20 -3.10 -8.20
C ASP A 57 5.54 -2.70 -9.65
N THR A 58 4.54 -2.43 -10.47
CA THR A 58 4.71 -1.87 -11.82
C THR A 58 4.53 -0.34 -11.83
N ARG A 59 5.07 0.32 -12.87
CA ARG A 59 4.85 1.76 -13.10
C ARG A 59 3.37 2.11 -13.21
N TYR A 60 2.57 1.24 -13.82
CA TYR A 60 1.13 1.45 -13.97
C TYR A 60 0.43 1.42 -12.60
N GLU A 61 0.68 0.38 -11.81
CA GLU A 61 0.05 0.23 -10.49
C GLU A 61 0.50 1.31 -9.52
N THR A 62 1.78 1.65 -9.50
CA THR A 62 2.32 2.71 -8.63
C THR A 62 1.79 4.10 -9.00
N THR A 63 1.52 4.37 -10.28
CA THR A 63 0.90 5.64 -10.71
C THR A 63 -0.58 5.70 -10.35
N ARG A 64 -1.27 4.56 -10.43
CA ARG A 64 -2.71 4.43 -10.18
C ARG A 64 -3.05 4.39 -8.69
N GLY A 65 -2.30 3.65 -7.89
CA GLY A 65 -2.55 3.46 -6.47
C GLY A 65 -4.01 3.10 -6.14
N LEU A 66 -4.54 3.79 -5.13
CA LEU A 66 -5.92 3.65 -4.64
C LEU A 66 -6.95 4.56 -5.36
N MET A 67 -6.62 5.11 -6.53
CA MET A 67 -7.54 5.94 -7.32
C MET A 67 -8.89 5.25 -7.54
N PHE A 68 -9.95 6.07 -7.54
CA PHE A 68 -11.35 5.71 -7.80
C PHE A 68 -12.02 4.79 -6.78
N ARG A 69 -11.35 4.45 -5.67
CA ARG A 69 -11.99 3.71 -4.57
C ARG A 69 -12.81 4.64 -3.69
N LEU A 70 -14.01 4.17 -3.33
CA LEU A 70 -14.90 4.85 -2.37
C LEU A 70 -14.73 4.34 -0.94
N ARG A 71 -14.07 3.20 -0.75
CA ARG A 71 -13.80 2.56 0.55
C ARG A 71 -12.64 1.59 0.45
N MET A 72 -12.07 1.25 1.60
CA MET A 72 -11.09 0.19 1.80
C MET A 72 -11.33 -0.46 3.17
N ALA A 73 -11.25 -1.78 3.26
CA ALA A 73 -11.42 -2.50 4.51
C ALA A 73 -10.37 -2.04 5.56
N ALA A 74 -10.75 -2.04 6.85
CA ALA A 74 -9.97 -1.40 7.90
C ALA A 74 -8.55 -1.96 8.08
N ASP A 75 -8.37 -3.29 7.96
CA ASP A 75 -7.08 -3.97 8.07
C ASP A 75 -6.41 -4.21 6.71
N TRP A 76 -6.78 -3.42 5.70
CA TRP A 76 -6.22 -3.47 4.36
C TRP A 76 -5.50 -2.18 3.98
N GLY A 77 -4.52 -2.31 3.10
CA GLY A 77 -3.78 -1.22 2.49
C GLY A 77 -3.25 -1.58 1.11
N MET A 78 -2.41 -0.71 0.58
CA MET A 78 -1.64 -0.97 -0.62
C MET A 78 -0.16 -0.73 -0.34
N ILE A 79 0.69 -1.67 -0.73
CA ILE A 79 2.14 -1.51 -0.68
C ILE A 79 2.69 -1.20 -2.07
N PHE A 80 3.43 -0.11 -2.17
CA PHE A 80 4.18 0.31 -3.33
C PHE A 80 5.61 -0.21 -3.19
N VAL A 81 6.07 -0.99 -4.17
CA VAL A 81 7.41 -1.60 -4.18
C VAL A 81 8.24 -0.95 -5.27
N PHE A 82 9.28 -0.22 -4.87
CA PHE A 82 10.19 0.44 -5.81
C PHE A 82 11.49 -0.34 -5.98
N GLY A 83 12.09 -0.27 -7.19
CA GLY A 83 13.36 -0.93 -7.50
C GLY A 83 14.56 -0.28 -6.81
N ASP A 84 14.51 1.03 -6.63
CA ASP A 84 15.52 1.84 -5.95
C ASP A 84 15.10 2.22 -4.53
N GLU A 85 16.00 2.87 -3.79
CA GLU A 85 15.70 3.51 -2.51
C GLU A 85 16.04 5.00 -2.64
N SER A 86 15.01 5.85 -2.62
CA SER A 86 15.15 7.28 -2.84
C SER A 86 14.01 8.03 -2.14
N PRO A 87 14.11 9.36 -1.92
CA PRO A 87 12.99 10.13 -1.42
C PRO A 87 11.75 9.94 -2.30
N ARG A 88 10.62 9.64 -1.67
CA ARG A 88 9.33 9.38 -2.35
C ARG A 88 8.41 10.57 -2.13
N SER A 89 7.59 10.85 -3.14
CA SER A 89 6.53 11.82 -3.03
C SER A 89 5.25 11.32 -3.68
N PHE A 90 4.14 11.56 -3.01
CA PHE A 90 2.82 11.09 -3.37
C PHE A 90 1.83 12.26 -3.47
N TRP A 91 0.76 12.01 -4.20
CA TRP A 91 -0.38 12.89 -4.42
C TRP A 91 -1.68 12.13 -4.16
N MET A 92 -2.81 12.83 -4.13
CA MET A 92 -4.14 12.24 -3.90
C MET A 92 -5.06 12.42 -5.11
N ARG A 93 -4.47 12.63 -6.30
CA ARG A 93 -5.22 12.81 -7.55
C ARG A 93 -6.15 11.61 -7.77
N ASN A 94 -7.45 11.87 -7.97
CA ASN A 94 -8.49 10.85 -8.15
C ASN A 94 -8.63 9.83 -7.01
N THR A 95 -8.06 10.08 -5.83
CA THR A 95 -8.23 9.24 -4.64
C THR A 95 -9.31 9.86 -3.75
N PHE A 96 -10.41 9.12 -3.51
CA PHE A 96 -11.58 9.63 -2.77
C PHE A 96 -11.55 9.29 -1.28
N ILE A 97 -10.78 8.28 -0.88
CA ILE A 97 -10.59 7.91 0.53
C ILE A 97 -9.40 8.70 1.13
N PRO A 98 -9.50 9.22 2.36
CA PRO A 98 -8.36 9.83 3.03
C PRO A 98 -7.38 8.74 3.47
N LEU A 99 -6.08 9.01 3.40
CA LEU A 99 -5.04 8.01 3.63
C LEU A 99 -3.97 8.46 4.62
N ASP A 100 -3.35 7.50 5.32
CA ASP A 100 -2.02 7.68 5.88
C ASP A 100 -1.00 6.99 4.96
N MET A 101 0.21 7.56 4.84
CA MET A 101 1.31 7.03 4.05
C MET A 101 2.49 6.71 4.96
N ILE A 102 2.86 5.44 5.04
CA ILE A 102 3.97 4.93 5.84
C ILE A 102 5.14 4.67 4.90
N PHE A 103 6.20 5.48 5.01
CA PHE A 103 7.40 5.37 4.18
C PHE A 103 8.42 4.46 4.86
N VAL A 104 8.98 3.51 4.12
CA VAL A 104 9.83 2.45 4.66
C VAL A 104 11.09 2.26 3.82
N ASP A 105 12.24 2.14 4.47
CA ASP A 105 13.51 1.81 3.79
C ASP A 105 13.58 0.34 3.35
N ARG A 106 14.65 -0.03 2.66
CA ARG A 106 14.93 -1.37 2.15
C ARG A 106 15.12 -2.40 3.25
N GLN A 107 15.53 -1.97 4.45
CA GLN A 107 15.72 -2.83 5.61
C GLN A 107 14.42 -3.05 6.41
N GLY A 108 13.34 -2.35 6.06
CA GLY A 108 12.04 -2.47 6.74
C GLY A 108 11.84 -1.47 7.87
N ALA A 109 12.70 -0.47 8.03
CA ALA A 109 12.50 0.59 9.02
C ALA A 109 11.57 1.67 8.46
N ILE A 110 10.60 2.09 9.28
CA ILE A 110 9.72 3.23 8.94
C ILE A 110 10.56 4.50 9.05
N VAL A 111 10.77 5.19 7.93
CA VAL A 111 11.54 6.44 7.88
C VAL A 111 10.67 7.64 8.26
N SER A 112 9.39 7.61 7.89
CA SER A 112 8.43 8.67 8.23
C SER A 112 7.00 8.21 7.98
N VAL A 113 6.05 8.92 8.59
CA VAL A 113 4.63 8.77 8.32
C VAL A 113 4.07 10.14 7.91
N ALA A 114 3.29 10.17 6.83
CA ALA A 114 2.44 11.31 6.51
C ALA A 114 0.99 10.91 6.79
N GLU A 115 0.37 11.56 7.78
CA GLU A 115 -0.98 11.25 8.22
C GLU A 115 -2.00 12.17 7.52
N ASP A 116 -3.24 11.69 7.42
CA ASP A 116 -4.42 12.48 7.03
C ASP A 116 -4.27 13.17 5.65
N ALA A 117 -3.74 12.41 4.69
CA ALA A 117 -3.67 12.83 3.30
C ALA A 117 -5.07 13.03 2.73
N LYS A 118 -5.31 14.23 2.19
CA LYS A 118 -6.65 14.71 1.85
C LYS A 118 -7.08 14.22 0.46
N PRO A 119 -8.32 13.73 0.30
CA PRO A 119 -8.85 13.32 -0.99
C PRO A 119 -8.72 14.39 -2.06
N LEU A 120 -8.47 13.97 -3.30
CA LEU A 120 -8.43 14.83 -4.50
C LEU A 120 -7.36 15.91 -4.50
N GLU A 121 -6.44 15.94 -3.55
CA GLU A 121 -5.33 16.89 -3.60
C GLU A 121 -4.35 16.57 -4.73
N GLU A 122 -4.14 17.58 -5.57
CA GLU A 122 -3.15 17.51 -6.64
C GLU A 122 -1.77 17.98 -6.18
N GLY A 123 -0.76 17.48 -6.89
CA GLY A 123 0.65 17.79 -6.65
C GLY A 123 1.34 16.87 -5.64
N PRO A 124 2.68 16.74 -5.72
CA PRO A 124 3.49 15.83 -4.89
C PRO A 124 3.70 16.40 -3.47
N LYS A 125 2.60 16.47 -2.68
CA LYS A 125 2.56 17.11 -1.36
C LYS A 125 3.07 16.22 -0.22
N TYR A 126 2.95 14.90 -0.36
CA TYR A 126 3.22 13.95 0.72
C TYR A 126 4.59 13.29 0.50
N GLN A 127 5.61 13.81 1.18
CA GLN A 127 7.01 13.45 0.96
C GLN A 127 7.57 12.62 2.11
N SER A 128 8.41 11.64 1.79
CA SER A 128 9.18 10.91 2.79
C SER A 128 10.25 11.81 3.42
N ARG A 129 10.48 11.65 4.73
CA ARG A 129 11.61 12.29 5.43
C ARG A 129 12.80 11.33 5.47
N GLY A 130 13.35 11.05 4.29
CA GLY A 130 14.41 10.06 4.10
C GLY A 130 14.19 9.25 2.82
N ALA A 131 15.16 8.40 2.48
CA ALA A 131 15.03 7.50 1.35
C ALA A 131 14.10 6.33 1.72
N ALA A 132 13.18 5.97 0.83
CA ALA A 132 12.25 4.87 1.04
C ALA A 132 12.24 3.94 -0.18
N ARG A 133 12.24 2.63 0.07
CA ARG A 133 12.05 1.60 -0.95
C ARG A 133 10.60 1.15 -1.04
N TYR A 134 9.87 1.23 0.06
CA TYR A 134 8.46 0.86 0.11
C TYR A 134 7.64 2.01 0.66
N VAL A 135 6.39 2.09 0.21
CA VAL A 135 5.38 2.99 0.78
C VAL A 135 4.12 2.18 1.01
N ILE A 136 3.49 2.34 2.17
CA ILE A 136 2.25 1.65 2.50
C ILE A 136 1.16 2.70 2.69
N GLU A 137 0.13 2.67 1.86
CA GLU A 137 -1.09 3.45 2.01
C GLU A 137 -2.12 2.66 2.81
N VAL A 138 -2.68 3.29 3.84
CA VAL A 138 -3.74 2.76 4.70
C VAL A 138 -4.83 3.83 4.90
N ASN A 139 -6.01 3.44 5.39
CA ASN A 139 -7.05 4.42 5.73
C ASN A 139 -6.52 5.47 6.73
N ALA A 140 -6.88 6.74 6.53
CA ALA A 140 -6.43 7.81 7.41
C ALA A 140 -6.78 7.56 8.89
N GLY A 141 -5.85 7.90 9.78
CA GLY A 141 -5.95 7.69 11.21
C GLY A 141 -5.54 6.28 11.67
N TYR A 142 -5.26 5.35 10.75
CA TYR A 142 -4.76 4.01 11.09
C TYR A 142 -3.39 4.11 11.79
N ALA A 143 -2.51 5.00 11.34
CA ALA A 143 -1.19 5.17 11.94
C ALA A 143 -1.31 5.59 13.42
N LYS A 144 -2.10 6.63 13.68
CA LYS A 144 -2.39 7.11 15.04
C LYS A 144 -3.07 6.05 15.91
N ALA A 145 -4.08 5.36 15.39
CA ALA A 145 -4.83 4.34 16.12
C ALA A 145 -3.95 3.16 16.57
N HIS A 146 -2.89 2.87 15.81
CA HIS A 146 -1.98 1.76 16.09
C HIS A 146 -0.60 2.19 16.62
N GLY A 147 -0.37 3.49 16.85
CA GLY A 147 0.91 4.00 17.34
C GLY A 147 2.07 3.74 16.37
N ILE A 148 1.79 3.84 15.07
CA ILE A 148 2.78 3.67 14.00
C ILE A 148 3.58 4.97 13.86
N GLN A 149 4.90 4.87 13.93
CA GLN A 149 5.81 6.02 13.88
C GLN A 149 7.18 5.64 13.32
N ALA A 150 7.96 6.66 12.98
CA ALA A 150 9.33 6.48 12.49
C ALA A 150 10.21 5.70 13.49
N GLY A 151 11.16 4.91 12.96
CA GLY A 151 12.07 4.06 13.73
C GLY A 151 11.52 2.67 14.06
N GLN A 152 10.23 2.42 13.88
CA GLN A 152 9.66 1.08 14.00
C GLN A 152 10.00 0.19 12.80
N GLN A 153 9.90 -1.12 13.01
CA GLN A 153 10.25 -2.14 12.01
C GLN A 153 9.00 -2.82 11.47
N ILE A 154 9.04 -3.17 10.18
CA ILE A 154 8.05 -4.02 9.54
C ILE A 154 8.67 -5.32 9.05
N ARG A 155 7.83 -6.34 8.86
CA ARG A 155 8.19 -7.51 8.04
C ARG A 155 7.18 -7.68 6.91
N LEU A 156 7.70 -7.95 5.72
CA LEU A 156 6.91 -8.22 4.52
C LEU A 156 6.79 -9.74 4.36
N ILE A 157 5.57 -10.24 4.19
CA ILE A 157 5.27 -11.66 4.01
C ILE A 157 4.51 -11.81 2.69
N ASP A 158 5.01 -12.68 1.82
CA ASP A 158 4.44 -12.98 0.50
C ASP A 158 4.30 -11.75 -0.42
N VAL A 159 5.13 -10.71 -0.24
CA VAL A 159 5.17 -9.52 -1.10
C VAL A 159 6.13 -9.77 -2.28
N PRO A 160 5.66 -9.80 -3.55
CA PRO A 160 6.51 -9.97 -4.72
C PRO A 160 7.57 -8.86 -4.86
N GLY A 161 8.69 -9.17 -5.51
CA GLY A 161 9.78 -8.20 -5.74
C GLY A 161 10.63 -7.87 -4.51
N VAL A 162 10.30 -8.44 -3.34
CA VAL A 162 11.09 -8.37 -2.12
C VAL A 162 11.86 -9.68 -1.98
N HIS A 163 13.16 -9.67 -2.33
CA HIS A 163 14.05 -10.74 -1.90
C HIS A 163 14.35 -10.54 -0.42
N GLU A 164 14.02 -11.52 0.41
CA GLU A 164 14.58 -11.56 1.76
C GLU A 164 16.10 -11.47 1.66
N PRO A 165 16.78 -10.73 2.55
CA PRO A 165 18.22 -10.88 2.65
C PRO A 165 18.47 -12.36 2.93
N SER A 166 19.15 -13.04 2.00
CA SER A 166 19.60 -14.41 2.22
C SER A 166 20.33 -14.43 3.55
N ILE A 167 19.71 -15.02 4.57
CA ILE A 167 20.46 -15.42 5.76
C ILE A 167 21.43 -16.45 5.22
N LEU A 168 22.70 -16.05 5.10
CA LEU A 168 23.79 -16.97 4.83
C LEU A 168 23.64 -18.13 5.82
N GLN A 169 23.44 -19.33 5.27
CA GLN A 169 23.66 -20.58 5.98
C GLN A 169 25.14 -20.69 6.36
#